data_AF-A0AAD3ND94-F1
#
_entry.id   AF-A0AAD3ND94-F1
#
_cell.length_a   1.000
_cell.length_b   1.000
_cell.length_c   1.000
_cell.angle_alpha   90.00
_cell.angle_beta   90.00
_cell.angle_gamma   90.00
#
_symmetry.space_group_name_H-M   'P 1'
#
loop_
_entity.id
_entity.type
_entity.pdbx_description
1 polymer ?
#
loop_
_entity_poly.entity_id
_entity_poly.type
_entity_poly.pdbx_seq_one_letter_code
_entity_poly.pdbx_strand_id
1 'polypeptide(L)'
;MRARRQWWSWSDRNQFDFKPRGHVELGEKLGLIRQRHLSHISGHRSYYLRGAGARLQIALQNFALDTLQRRGFIPMVVPDMVKGAVFEGCGMQPNAHRSQVYSLDPARFPDLNLAGTGEVGVA
;
A
#
# COMPACT_ATOMS: atom_id res chain seq x y z
N MET A 1 15.99 16.20 -16.60
CA MET A 1 15.19 14.96 -16.57
C MET A 1 16.10 13.79 -16.97
N ARG A 2 16.42 12.85 -16.07
CA ARG A 2 17.15 11.62 -16.45
C ARG A 2 16.14 10.57 -16.91
N ALA A 3 16.32 10.00 -18.10
CA ALA A 3 15.49 8.93 -18.62
C ALA A 3 15.64 7.64 -17.78
N ARG A 4 14.55 6.89 -17.64
CA ARG A 4 14.51 5.63 -16.86
C ARG A 4 15.26 4.54 -17.63
N ARG A 5 16.37 4.03 -17.08
CA ARG A 5 17.13 2.90 -17.65
C ARG A 5 16.57 1.57 -17.15
N GLN A 6 16.27 0.65 -18.06
CA GLN A 6 15.90 -0.73 -17.73
C GLN A 6 17.18 -1.58 -17.61
N TRP A 7 17.37 -2.24 -16.46
CA TRP A 7 18.58 -3.04 -16.17
C TRP A 7 18.40 -4.53 -16.51
N TRP A 8 17.17 -5.04 -16.38
CA TRP A 8 16.83 -6.44 -16.61
C TRP A 8 15.42 -6.55 -17.21
N SER A 9 15.18 -7.57 -18.03
CA SER A 9 13.85 -7.98 -18.48
C SER A 9 13.70 -9.49 -18.33
N TRP A 10 12.54 -9.92 -17.87
CA TRP A 10 12.12 -11.32 -17.93
C TRP A 10 11.36 -11.53 -19.24
N SER A 11 11.68 -12.60 -19.97
CA SER A 11 11.27 -12.80 -21.37
C SER A 11 9.88 -13.40 -21.56
N ASP A 12 9.34 -14.09 -20.56
CA ASP A 12 8.12 -14.89 -20.76
C ASP A 12 6.89 -14.11 -20.28
N ARG A 13 6.30 -13.32 -21.19
CA ARG A 13 4.93 -12.84 -20.98
C ARG A 13 3.97 -13.98 -21.25
N ASN A 14 3.09 -14.27 -20.30
CA ASN A 14 2.08 -15.30 -20.44
C ASN A 14 1.29 -15.12 -21.75
N GLN A 15 1.23 -16.19 -22.55
CA GLN A 15 0.35 -16.27 -23.71
C GLN A 15 -1.00 -16.82 -23.25
N PHE A 16 -2.07 -16.11 -23.58
CA PHE A 16 -3.44 -16.53 -23.28
C PHE A 16 -4.14 -16.81 -24.61
N ASP A 17 -4.90 -17.90 -24.67
CA ASP A 17 -5.82 -18.24 -25.76
C ASP A 17 -7.14 -17.44 -25.69
N PHE A 18 -7.28 -16.58 -24.66
CA PHE A 18 -8.39 -15.66 -24.46
C PHE A 18 -7.91 -14.22 -24.19
N LYS A 19 -8.82 -13.24 -24.32
CA LYS A 19 -8.53 -11.84 -23.97
C LYS A 19 -8.40 -11.70 -22.44
N PRO A 20 -7.21 -11.35 -21.90
CA PRO A 20 -7.03 -11.21 -20.45
C PRO A 20 -7.92 -10.09 -19.90
N ARG A 21 -8.51 -10.34 -18.73
CA ARG A 21 -9.36 -9.39 -18.01
C ARG A 21 -8.55 -8.64 -16.96
N GLY A 22 -8.99 -7.42 -16.64
CA GLY A 22 -8.39 -6.64 -15.56
C GLY A 22 -8.67 -7.25 -14.18
N HIS A 23 -7.78 -7.00 -13.22
CA HIS A 23 -7.91 -7.56 -11.87
C HIS A 23 -9.19 -7.12 -11.14
N VAL A 24 -9.67 -5.89 -11.37
CA VAL A 24 -10.94 -5.41 -10.78
C VAL A 24 -12.12 -6.21 -11.33
N GLU A 25 -12.20 -6.37 -12.65
CA GLU A 25 -13.27 -7.15 -13.30
C GLU A 25 -13.32 -8.60 -12.80
N LEU A 26 -12.14 -9.23 -12.70
CA LEU A 26 -12.01 -10.58 -12.14
C LEU A 26 -12.41 -10.63 -10.67
N GLY A 27 -11.89 -9.71 -9.86
CA GLY A 27 -12.17 -9.64 -8.43
C GLY A 27 -13.64 -9.40 -8.12
N GLU A 28 -14.32 -8.56 -8.89
CA GLU A 28 -15.77 -8.33 -8.75
C GLU A 28 -16.57 -9.57 -9.17
N LYS A 29 -16.25 -10.19 -10.32
CA LYS A 29 -16.92 -11.41 -10.81
C LYS A 29 -16.80 -12.59 -9.84
N LEU A 30 -15.66 -12.70 -9.17
CA LEU A 30 -15.39 -13.74 -8.17
C LEU A 30 -15.85 -13.37 -6.75
N GLY A 31 -16.42 -12.18 -6.54
CA GLY A 31 -16.84 -11.69 -5.23
C GLY A 31 -15.70 -11.45 -4.24
N LEU A 32 -14.47 -11.25 -4.73
CA LEU A 32 -13.25 -11.06 -3.94
C LEU A 32 -12.94 -9.60 -3.66
N ILE A 33 -13.30 -8.70 -4.58
CA ILE A 33 -13.04 -7.26 -4.50
C ILE A 33 -14.37 -6.51 -4.64
N ARG A 34 -14.61 -5.52 -3.78
CA ARG A 34 -15.70 -4.55 -3.93
C ARG A 34 -15.14 -3.13 -3.93
N GLN A 35 -15.41 -2.39 -5.00
CA GLN A 35 -15.17 -0.94 -5.10
C GLN A 35 -16.46 -0.13 -5.36
N ARG A 36 -17.58 -0.81 -5.66
CA ARG A 36 -18.86 -0.18 -5.97
C ARG A 36 -19.58 0.32 -4.72
N HIS A 37 -20.24 1.46 -4.87
CA HIS A 37 -21.06 2.12 -3.84
C HIS A 37 -20.32 2.41 -2.53
N LEU A 38 -19.06 2.86 -2.63
CA LEU A 38 -18.22 3.19 -1.46
C LEU A 38 -18.03 4.70 -1.24
N SER A 39 -18.49 5.56 -2.16
CA SER A 39 -18.26 7.02 -2.10
C SER A 39 -18.68 7.65 -0.78
N HIS A 40 -19.86 7.29 -0.27
CA HIS A 40 -20.40 7.79 1.00
C HIS A 40 -19.99 6.95 2.22
N ILE A 41 -19.31 5.82 2.03
CA ILE A 41 -18.89 4.93 3.13
C ILE A 41 -17.43 5.21 3.49
N SER A 42 -16.55 5.11 2.51
CA SER A 42 -15.09 5.16 2.69
C SER A 42 -14.39 6.03 1.65
N GLY A 43 -15.15 6.73 0.79
CA GLY A 43 -14.61 7.62 -0.24
C GLY A 43 -14.09 6.92 -1.49
N HIS A 44 -13.62 7.72 -2.44
CA HIS A 44 -13.03 7.22 -3.68
C HIS A 44 -11.70 6.49 -3.44
N ARG A 45 -11.34 5.55 -4.33
CA ARG A 45 -10.13 4.70 -4.25
C ARG A 45 -10.03 3.77 -3.03
N SER A 46 -11.09 3.69 -2.22
CA SER A 46 -11.24 2.66 -1.19
C SER A 46 -11.72 1.34 -1.79
N TYR A 47 -11.52 0.23 -1.07
CA TYR A 47 -11.92 -1.11 -1.50
C TYR A 47 -12.15 -2.03 -0.31
N TYR A 48 -12.92 -3.10 -0.54
CA TYR A 48 -13.00 -4.25 0.37
C TYR A 48 -12.40 -5.47 -0.32
N LEU A 49 -11.67 -6.28 0.44
CA LEU A 49 -11.35 -7.66 0.07
C LEU A 49 -12.23 -8.62 0.87
N ARG A 50 -12.72 -9.68 0.23
CA ARG A 50 -13.63 -10.66 0.85
C ARG A 50 -13.23 -12.08 0.51
N GLY A 51 -13.48 -13.00 1.45
CA GLY A 51 -13.30 -14.44 1.24
C GLY A 51 -11.88 -14.77 0.80
N ALA A 52 -11.73 -15.41 -0.36
CA ALA A 52 -10.42 -15.75 -0.91
C ALA A 52 -9.54 -14.51 -1.20
N GLY A 53 -10.12 -13.34 -1.48
CA GLY A 53 -9.36 -12.10 -1.69
C GLY A 53 -8.70 -11.60 -0.40
N ALA A 54 -9.41 -11.66 0.73
CA ALA A 54 -8.87 -11.30 2.03
C ALA A 54 -7.79 -12.31 2.47
N ARG A 55 -8.03 -13.62 2.26
CA ARG A 55 -7.04 -14.67 2.52
C ARG A 55 -5.78 -14.49 1.68
N LEU A 56 -5.91 -14.08 0.42
CA LEU A 56 -4.77 -13.84 -0.46
C LEU A 56 -3.87 -12.72 0.06
N GLN A 57 -4.45 -11.61 0.55
CA GLN A 57 -3.66 -10.53 1.16
C GLN A 57 -2.83 -11.04 2.34
N ILE A 58 -3.46 -11.76 3.28
CA ILE A 58 -2.78 -12.28 4.48
C ILE A 58 -1.69 -13.29 4.08
N ALA A 59 -1.98 -14.18 3.12
CA ALA A 59 -1.02 -15.16 2.64
C ALA A 59 0.22 -14.50 2.00
N LEU A 60 0.04 -13.43 1.22
CA LEU A 60 1.14 -12.68 0.63
C LEU A 60 1.98 -11.95 1.68
N GLN A 61 1.35 -11.35 2.69
CA GLN A 61 2.04 -10.71 3.80
C GLN A 61 2.90 -11.71 4.57
N ASN A 62 2.33 -12.85 4.96
CA ASN A 62 3.05 -13.90 5.67
C ASN A 62 4.19 -14.49 4.84
N PHE A 63 3.94 -14.75 3.55
CA PHE A 63 4.99 -15.23 2.65
C PHE A 63 6.21 -14.29 2.60
N ALA A 64 5.97 -12.98 2.50
CA ALA A 64 7.04 -11.99 2.47
C ALA A 64 7.80 -11.95 3.81
N LEU A 65 7.07 -11.93 4.94
CA LEU A 65 7.67 -11.92 6.28
C LEU A 65 8.52 -13.18 6.53
N ASP A 66 7.95 -14.37 6.31
CA ASP A 66 8.66 -15.64 6.50
C ASP A 66 9.92 -15.72 5.63
N THR A 67 9.83 -15.24 4.39
CA THR A 67 10.96 -15.22 3.45
C THR A 67 12.08 -14.33 3.95
N LEU A 68 11.77 -13.15 4.47
CA LEU A 68 12.75 -12.18 4.96
C LEU A 68 13.33 -12.60 6.32
N GLN A 69 12.52 -13.14 7.21
CA GLN A 69 12.98 -13.66 8.49
C GLN A 69 14.01 -14.79 8.33
N ARG A 70 13.78 -15.71 7.38
CA ARG A 70 14.78 -16.74 7.02
C ARG A 70 16.09 -16.17 6.49
N ARG A 71 16.10 -14.92 6.04
CA ARG A 71 17.29 -14.19 5.59
C ARG A 71 17.90 -13.30 6.69
N GLY A 72 17.44 -13.44 7.93
CA GLY A 72 18.00 -12.73 9.09
C GLY A 72 17.39 -11.35 9.36
N PHE A 73 16.33 -10.95 8.66
CA PHE A 73 15.62 -9.71 8.98
C PHE A 73 14.82 -9.88 10.28
N ILE A 74 14.87 -8.86 11.14
CA ILE A 74 14.09 -8.82 12.38
C ILE A 74 12.72 -8.21 12.04
N PRO A 75 11.60 -8.91 12.28
CA PRO A 75 10.27 -8.35 12.06
C PRO A 75 10.00 -7.23 13.08
N MET A 76 9.37 -6.15 12.63
CA MET A 76 8.97 -5.04 13.48
C MET A 76 7.53 -4.67 13.21
N VAL A 77 6.83 -4.26 14.27
CA VAL A 77 5.56 -3.56 14.22
C VAL A 77 5.82 -2.15 14.71
N VAL A 78 5.49 -1.15 13.91
CA VAL A 78 5.81 0.26 14.17
C VAL A 78 4.52 1.08 14.31
N PRO A 79 4.55 2.24 14.99
CA PRO A 79 3.41 3.13 15.04
C PRO A 79 3.04 3.67 13.64
N ASP A 80 1.75 3.64 13.29
CA ASP A 80 1.27 4.21 12.04
C ASP A 80 1.07 5.74 12.12
N MET A 81 0.85 6.27 13.32
CA MET A 81 0.69 7.70 13.59
C MET A 81 1.98 8.27 14.18
N VAL A 82 2.67 9.13 13.43
CA VAL A 82 3.98 9.66 13.81
C VAL A 82 4.06 11.19 13.64
N LYS A 83 5.06 11.78 14.30
CA LYS A 83 5.33 13.23 14.30
C LYS A 83 5.85 13.68 12.93
N GLY A 84 5.54 14.92 12.52
CA GLY A 84 5.94 15.47 11.23
C GLY A 84 7.46 15.48 11.01
N ALA A 85 8.23 15.66 12.08
CA ALA A 85 9.70 15.63 12.04
C ALA A 85 10.28 14.31 11.49
N VAL A 86 9.59 13.18 11.71
CA VAL A 86 10.05 11.87 11.19
C VAL A 86 9.92 11.81 9.67
N PHE A 87 8.82 12.35 9.12
CA PHE A 87 8.63 12.46 7.67
C PHE A 87 9.71 13.35 7.03
N GLU A 88 10.02 14.48 7.66
CA GLU A 88 11.09 15.38 7.20
C GLU A 88 12.46 14.70 7.24
N GLY A 89 12.74 13.93 8.30
CA GLY A 89 13.94 13.10 8.42
C GLY A 89 14.08 12.08 7.30
N CYS A 90 12.97 11.50 6.82
CA CYS A 90 12.92 10.61 5.66
C CYS A 90 12.91 11.35 4.30
N GLY A 91 13.07 12.68 4.28
CA GLY A 91 13.04 13.49 3.06
C GLY A 91 11.65 13.70 2.46
N MET A 92 10.58 13.42 3.21
CA MET A 92 9.20 13.69 2.83
C MET A 92 8.79 15.11 3.25
N GLN A 93 7.78 15.67 2.57
CA GLN A 93 7.29 17.04 2.83
C GLN A 93 5.85 17.00 3.35
N PRO A 94 5.63 16.79 4.66
CA PRO A 94 4.28 16.61 5.22
C PRO A 94 3.39 17.86 5.06
N ASN A 95 3.99 19.06 4.99
CA ASN A 95 3.29 20.34 4.93
C ASN A 95 3.23 20.97 3.51
N ALA A 96 3.59 20.21 2.46
CA ALA A 96 3.50 20.71 1.09
C ALA A 96 2.05 20.99 0.67
N HIS A 97 1.84 21.95 -0.24
CA HIS A 97 0.50 22.33 -0.73
C HIS A 97 -0.31 21.16 -1.32
N ARG A 98 0.36 20.10 -1.79
CA ARG A 98 -0.24 18.84 -2.23
C ARG A 98 0.37 17.65 -1.49
N SER A 99 0.46 17.75 -0.17
CA SER A 99 0.92 16.66 0.68
C SER A 99 0.15 15.37 0.41
N GLN A 100 0.86 14.25 0.42
CA GLN A 100 0.27 12.91 0.36
C GLN A 100 0.01 12.34 1.77
N VAL A 101 0.34 13.11 2.81
CA VAL A 101 0.25 12.69 4.21
C VAL A 101 -1.12 13.07 4.76
N TYR A 102 -1.81 12.10 5.38
CA TYR A 102 -3.05 12.36 6.12
C TYR A 102 -2.71 12.74 7.56
N SER A 103 -3.16 13.90 8.00
CA SER A 103 -2.96 14.40 9.37
C SER A 103 -4.28 14.34 10.15
N LEU A 104 -4.19 14.10 11.46
CA LEU A 104 -5.35 14.31 12.33
C LEU A 104 -5.68 15.79 12.43
N ASP A 105 -6.91 16.09 12.88
CA ASP A 105 -7.33 17.45 13.20
C ASP A 105 -6.35 18.09 14.20
N PRO A 106 -5.54 19.08 13.79
CA PRO A 106 -4.47 19.62 14.63
C PRO A 106 -5.00 20.39 15.84
N ALA A 107 -6.26 20.83 15.81
CA ALA A 107 -6.89 21.49 16.96
C ALA A 107 -7.16 20.51 18.12
N ARG A 108 -7.25 19.21 17.83
CA ARG A 108 -7.52 18.15 18.83
C ARG A 108 -6.29 17.28 19.10
N PHE A 109 -5.56 16.95 18.04
CA PHE A 109 -4.42 16.04 18.07
C PHE A 109 -3.24 16.68 17.34
N PRO A 110 -2.50 17.59 18.00
CA PRO A 110 -1.45 18.33 17.35
C PRO A 110 -0.32 17.41 16.89
N ASP A 111 0.09 17.63 15.64
CA ASP A 111 1.25 16.99 15.02
C ASP A 111 1.18 15.44 15.07
N LEU A 112 0.10 14.86 14.53
CA LEU A 112 -0.02 13.42 14.31
C LEU A 112 -0.42 13.13 12.87
N ASN A 113 0.38 12.31 12.21
CA ASN A 113 0.32 12.08 10.77
C ASN A 113 0.41 10.58 10.46
N LEU A 114 -0.40 10.11 9.50
CA LEU A 114 -0.46 8.71 9.09
C LEU A 114 0.67 8.39 8.10
N ALA A 115 1.51 7.41 8.45
CA ALA A 115 2.60 6.94 7.61
C ALA A 115 2.07 6.19 6.37
N GLY A 116 2.64 6.51 5.19
CA GLY A 116 2.30 5.83 3.93
C GLY A 116 3.14 4.58 3.63
N THR A 117 4.14 4.30 4.47
CA THR A 117 5.09 3.19 4.33
C THR A 117 5.69 2.86 5.70
N GLY A 118 6.07 1.59 5.92
CA GLY A 118 6.75 1.16 7.15
C GLY A 118 8.12 1.81 7.36
N GLU A 119 8.74 2.36 6.31
CA GLU A 119 10.02 3.10 6.40
C GLU A 119 9.96 4.25 7.42
N VAL A 120 8.88 5.04 7.42
CA VAL A 120 8.75 6.20 8.32
C VAL A 120 8.67 5.77 9.78
N GLY A 121 7.99 4.66 10.08
CA GLY A 121 7.89 4.17 11.46
C GLY A 121 9.17 3.49 11.97
N VAL A 122 10.09 3.11 11.07
CA VAL A 122 11.38 2.48 11.41
C VAL A 122 12.49 3.51 11.59
N ALA A 123 12.41 4.66 10.93
CA ALA A 123 13.40 5.74 10.97
C ALA A 123 13.45 6.46 12.33
#